data_AF-A0ABD3CBJ5-F1
#
_entry.id   AF-A0ABD3CBJ5-F1
#
_cell.length_a   1.000
_cell.length_b   1.000
_cell.length_c   1.000
_cell.angle_alpha   90.00
_cell.angle_beta   90.00
_cell.angle_gamma   90.00
#
_symmetry.space_group_name_H-M   'P 1'
#
loop_
_entity.id
_entity.type
_entity.pdbx_description
1 polymer ?
#
loop_
_entity_poly.entity_id
_entity_poly.type
_entity_poly.pdbx_seq_one_letter_code
_entity_poly.pdbx_strand_id
1 'polypeptide(L)'
;MLCSHIFMLFKDLNVDSIPDKYIHNRWTRLATLRASVDFGMDRNMATVARDDCKLAMSRIYSVFYSSVGLIDGNAEKMNSYLESITELRDSISNQDSSSTNVSVKRNLFLNYFNVDSLPEDATIRNPAPAKNKGSGRRIKSNKEIAIESSKKPLRLCRKCNQKTNHDSRNCPNVADESE
;
A
#
# COMPACT_ATOMS: atom_id res chain seq x y z
N MET A 1 9.56 1.11 -8.86
CA MET A 1 10.84 1.59 -8.30
C MET A 1 11.84 0.46 -8.46
N LEU A 2 13.03 0.75 -8.97
CA LEU A 2 14.12 -0.23 -9.03
C LEU A 2 14.52 -0.60 -7.59
N CYS A 3 14.53 -1.89 -7.27
CA CYS A 3 14.96 -2.40 -5.96
C CYS A 3 16.49 -2.53 -5.91
N SER A 4 17.08 -2.75 -4.73
CA SER A 4 18.54 -2.97 -4.59
C SER A 4 19.07 -4.09 -5.48
N HIS A 5 18.28 -5.14 -5.70
CA HIS A 5 18.69 -6.30 -6.49
C HIS A 5 18.99 -5.97 -7.96
N ILE A 6 18.27 -5.02 -8.56
CA ILE A 6 18.46 -4.70 -9.99
C ILE A 6 19.71 -3.84 -10.22
N PHE A 7 20.17 -3.11 -9.21
CA PHE A 7 21.45 -2.39 -9.27
C PHE A 7 22.64 -3.33 -9.24
N MET A 8 22.54 -4.46 -8.53
CA MET A 8 23.57 -5.50 -8.59
C MET A 8 23.64 -6.13 -9.98
N LEU A 9 22.49 -6.45 -10.59
CA LEU A 9 22.45 -6.95 -11.96
C LEU A 9 23.04 -5.95 -12.98
N PHE A 10 22.78 -4.65 -12.83
CA PHE A 10 23.38 -3.64 -13.70
C PHE A 10 24.90 -3.54 -13.56
N LYS A 11 25.42 -3.75 -12.34
CA LYS A 11 26.87 -3.80 -12.09
C LYS A 11 27.50 -5.01 -12.76
N ASP A 12 26.87 -6.18 -12.66
CA ASP A 12 27.38 -7.42 -13.26
C ASP A 12 27.34 -7.37 -14.80
N LEU A 13 26.38 -6.62 -15.37
CA LEU A 13 26.22 -6.42 -16.81
C LEU A 13 27.02 -5.22 -17.36
N ASN A 14 27.85 -4.56 -16.55
CA ASN A 14 28.60 -3.34 -16.93
C ASN A 14 27.72 -2.27 -17.60
N VAL A 15 26.54 -2.03 -17.04
CA VAL A 15 25.65 -0.96 -17.52
C VAL A 15 26.11 0.36 -16.93
N ASP A 16 26.70 1.23 -17.75
CA ASP A 16 27.27 2.52 -17.31
C ASP A 16 26.20 3.56 -16.92
N SER A 17 24.97 3.42 -17.42
CA SER A 17 23.88 4.35 -17.15
C SER A 17 22.53 3.64 -17.04
N ILE A 18 21.74 4.02 -16.04
CA ILE A 18 20.37 3.51 -15.87
C ILE A 18 19.53 3.98 -17.07
N PRO A 19 18.82 3.09 -17.78
CA PRO A 19 17.94 3.50 -18.87
C PRO A 19 16.83 4.45 -18.41
N ASP A 20 16.55 5.48 -19.21
CA ASP A 20 15.58 6.55 -18.88
C ASP A 20 14.19 6.03 -18.48
N LYS A 21 13.75 4.91 -19.07
CA LYS A 21 12.47 4.25 -18.72
C LYS A 21 12.36 3.83 -17.26
N TYR A 22 13.48 3.71 -16.54
CA TYR A 22 13.52 3.36 -15.12
C TYR A 22 13.85 4.56 -14.21
N ILE A 23 14.20 5.72 -14.76
CA ILE A 23 14.48 6.93 -14.00
C ILE A 23 13.15 7.62 -13.70
N HIS A 24 12.79 7.70 -12.42
CA HIS A 24 11.57 8.37 -12.00
C HIS A 24 11.74 9.90 -11.99
N ASN A 25 10.74 10.68 -12.38
CA ASN A 25 10.79 12.16 -12.36
C ASN A 25 11.22 12.73 -11.00
N ARG A 26 10.81 12.07 -9.90
CA ARG A 26 11.21 12.40 -8.52
C ARG A 26 12.73 12.41 -8.31
N TRP A 27 13.49 11.66 -9.11
CA TRP A 27 14.95 11.52 -9.03
C TRP A 27 15.70 12.41 -10.02
N THR A 28 14.99 13.26 -10.77
CA THR A 28 15.59 14.19 -11.74
C THR A 28 15.57 15.62 -11.20
N ARG A 29 16.43 16.50 -11.74
CA ARG A 29 16.44 17.94 -11.43
C ARG A 29 15.13 18.66 -11.79
N LEU A 30 14.27 18.03 -12.60
CA LEU A 30 12.92 18.52 -12.92
C LEU A 30 11.89 18.25 -11.78
N ALA A 31 12.29 17.53 -10.72
CA ALA A 31 11.43 17.26 -9.57
C ALA A 31 10.93 18.55 -8.88
N THR A 32 11.71 19.65 -8.94
CA THR A 32 11.34 20.95 -8.37
C THR A 32 10.53 21.83 -9.31
N LEU A 33 10.56 21.58 -10.63
CA LEU A 33 9.71 22.29 -11.61
C LEU A 33 8.28 21.72 -11.62
N ARG A 34 8.10 20.48 -11.16
CA ARG A 34 6.80 19.93 -10.77
C ARG A 34 6.61 20.06 -9.26
N ALA A 35 6.47 21.30 -8.78
CA ALA A 35 5.91 21.51 -7.45
C ALA A 35 4.48 20.95 -7.42
N SER A 36 4.33 19.83 -6.70
CA SER A 36 3.08 19.35 -6.08
C SER A 36 1.83 19.27 -6.97
N VAL A 37 1.82 18.35 -7.94
CA VAL A 37 0.60 17.60 -8.23
C VAL A 37 0.96 16.12 -8.33
N ASP A 38 1.49 15.59 -7.23
CA ASP A 38 1.59 14.14 -6.99
C ASP A 38 0.18 13.69 -6.56
N PHE A 39 -0.80 13.79 -7.47
CA PHE A 39 -2.07 13.08 -7.29
C PHE A 39 -1.74 11.62 -7.61
N GLY A 40 -1.56 10.81 -6.57
CA GLY A 40 -1.21 9.40 -6.68
C GLY A 40 -2.20 8.66 -7.57
N MET A 41 -1.86 8.53 -8.85
CA MET A 41 -2.65 7.79 -9.83
C MET A 41 -1.73 6.85 -10.60
N ASP A 42 -2.12 5.60 -10.53
CA ASP A 42 -1.42 4.39 -10.91
C ASP A 42 -0.73 4.47 -12.28
N ARG A 43 0.50 3.98 -12.33
CA ARG A 43 1.35 3.99 -13.52
C ARG A 43 1.06 2.77 -14.40
N ASN A 44 -0.21 2.51 -14.66
CA ASN A 44 -0.63 1.43 -15.54
C ASN A 44 -1.68 1.91 -16.56
N MET A 45 -1.46 1.48 -17.81
CA MET A 45 -2.47 1.24 -18.84
C MET A 45 -2.84 2.38 -19.81
N ALA A 46 -2.07 2.49 -20.91
CA ALA A 46 -2.42 2.85 -22.30
C ALA A 46 -3.21 4.14 -22.66
N THR A 47 -2.95 4.60 -23.90
CA THR A 47 -3.68 5.55 -24.78
C THR A 47 -3.26 7.03 -24.80
N VAL A 48 -2.99 7.51 -26.03
CA VAL A 48 -2.61 8.86 -26.47
C VAL A 48 -3.61 9.93 -26.00
N ALA A 49 -4.89 9.60 -25.89
CA ALA A 49 -5.93 10.51 -25.41
C ALA A 49 -5.73 10.99 -23.95
N ARG A 50 -5.07 10.19 -23.10
CA ARG A 50 -4.73 10.64 -21.73
C ARG A 50 -3.52 11.57 -21.70
N ASP A 51 -2.68 11.57 -22.72
CA ASP A 51 -1.56 12.51 -22.79
C ASP A 51 -2.07 13.92 -23.13
N ASP A 52 -3.10 14.06 -23.96
CA ASP A 52 -3.75 15.36 -24.22
C ASP A 52 -4.42 15.92 -22.96
N CYS A 53 -5.12 15.10 -22.17
CA CYS A 53 -5.67 15.52 -20.88
C CYS A 53 -4.58 15.96 -19.90
N LYS A 54 -3.44 15.28 -19.85
CA LYS A 54 -2.30 15.68 -19.01
C LYS A 54 -1.68 16.99 -19.46
N LEU A 55 -1.54 17.19 -20.78
CA LEU A 55 -1.03 18.44 -21.35
C LEU A 55 -1.99 19.60 -21.07
N ALA A 56 -3.29 19.38 -21.25
CA ALA A 56 -4.33 20.35 -20.90
C ALA A 56 -4.27 20.71 -19.41
N MET A 57 -4.16 19.71 -18.53
CA MET A 57 -4.03 19.91 -17.09
C MET A 57 -2.78 20.74 -16.74
N SER A 58 -1.64 20.42 -17.35
CA SER A 58 -0.41 21.19 -17.15
C SER A 58 -0.55 22.65 -17.60
N ARG A 59 -1.26 22.91 -18.70
CA ARG A 59 -1.54 24.27 -19.18
C ARG A 59 -2.47 25.01 -18.23
N ILE A 60 -3.52 24.37 -17.73
CA ILE A 60 -4.46 24.94 -16.75
C ILE A 60 -3.69 25.37 -15.49
N TYR A 61 -2.86 24.49 -14.93
CA TYR A 61 -2.05 24.84 -13.76
C TYR A 61 -1.09 25.99 -14.04
N SER A 62 -0.41 25.98 -15.18
CA SER A 62 0.50 27.07 -15.57
C SER A 62 -0.22 28.41 -15.62
N VAL A 63 -1.41 28.47 -16.24
CA VAL A 63 -2.21 29.69 -16.33
C VAL A 63 -2.65 30.12 -14.94
N PHE A 64 -3.20 29.21 -14.13
CA PHE A 64 -3.65 29.50 -12.76
C PHE A 64 -2.55 30.10 -11.88
N TYR A 65 -1.36 29.49 -11.85
CA TYR A 65 -0.26 30.02 -11.05
C TYR A 65 0.25 31.36 -11.60
N SER A 66 0.29 31.53 -12.93
CA SER A 66 0.69 32.81 -13.52
C SER A 66 -0.29 33.95 -13.24
N SER A 67 -1.61 33.68 -13.25
CA SER A 67 -2.63 34.67 -12.96
C SER A 67 -2.63 35.07 -11.49
N VAL A 68 -2.41 34.13 -10.57
CA VAL A 68 -2.24 34.42 -9.14
C VAL A 68 -1.04 35.35 -8.92
N GLY A 69 0.09 35.11 -9.60
CA GLY A 69 1.25 36.02 -9.53
C GLY A 69 0.99 37.42 -10.08
N LEU A 70 0.13 37.56 -11.11
CA LEU A 70 -0.21 38.86 -11.71
C LEU A 70 -1.16 39.72 -10.84
N ILE A 71 -1.99 39.06 -10.05
CA ILE A 71 -2.93 39.73 -9.13
C ILE A 71 -2.38 39.82 -7.70
N ASP A 72 -1.16 39.34 -7.48
CA ASP A 72 -0.52 39.33 -6.17
C ASP A 72 -0.39 40.76 -5.60
N GLY A 73 -0.70 40.92 -4.31
CA GLY A 73 -0.73 42.24 -3.65
C GLY A 73 -1.93 43.14 -3.99
N ASN A 74 -2.88 42.73 -4.84
CA ASN A 74 -4.12 43.48 -5.10
C ASN A 74 -5.35 42.71 -4.58
N ALA A 75 -5.80 43.07 -3.38
CA ALA A 75 -6.89 42.39 -2.67
C ALA A 75 -8.23 42.38 -3.46
N GLU A 76 -8.56 43.46 -4.16
CA GLU A 76 -9.79 43.55 -4.96
C GLU A 76 -9.77 42.58 -6.13
N LYS A 77 -8.66 42.53 -6.87
CA LYS A 77 -8.46 41.59 -7.99
C LYS A 77 -8.40 40.14 -7.50
N MET A 78 -7.79 39.89 -6.35
CA MET A 78 -7.77 38.56 -5.73
C MET A 78 -9.18 38.06 -5.40
N ASN A 79 -10.00 38.91 -4.77
CA ASN A 79 -11.38 38.54 -4.42
C ASN A 79 -12.25 38.31 -5.67
N SER A 80 -12.16 39.19 -6.66
CA SER A 80 -12.87 39.01 -7.94
C SER A 80 -12.43 37.74 -8.69
N TYR A 81 -11.14 37.41 -8.65
CA TYR A 81 -10.61 36.18 -9.24
C TYR A 81 -11.08 34.93 -8.49
N LEU A 82 -11.14 34.99 -7.16
CA LEU A 82 -11.67 33.91 -6.33
C LEU A 82 -13.16 33.66 -6.63
N GLU A 83 -13.98 34.71 -6.68
CA GLU A 83 -15.40 34.63 -7.05
C GLU A 83 -15.58 33.93 -8.41
N SER A 84 -14.81 34.37 -9.41
CA SER A 84 -14.86 33.80 -10.77
C SER A 84 -14.51 32.30 -10.79
N ILE A 85 -13.51 31.86 -10.00
CA ILE A 85 -13.13 30.44 -9.92
C ILE A 85 -14.19 29.64 -9.16
N THR A 86 -14.78 30.20 -8.10
CA THR A 86 -15.84 29.52 -7.34
C THR A 86 -17.09 29.31 -8.19
N GLU A 87 -17.49 30.31 -8.99
CA GLU A 87 -18.60 30.19 -9.94
C GLU A 87 -18.34 29.11 -10.99
N LEU A 88 -17.12 29.07 -11.55
CA LEU A 88 -16.71 28.03 -12.50
C LEU A 88 -16.80 26.63 -11.86
N ARG A 89 -16.31 26.49 -10.63
CA ARG A 89 -16.35 25.22 -9.86
C ARG A 89 -17.79 24.77 -9.65
N ASP A 90 -18.67 25.68 -9.26
CA ASP A 90 -20.08 25.37 -9.02
C ASP A 90 -20.82 25.00 -10.31
N SER A 91 -20.51 25.68 -11.42
CA SER A 91 -21.03 25.33 -12.75
C SER A 91 -20.66 23.90 -13.15
N ILE A 92 -19.38 23.51 -12.98
CA ILE A 92 -18.90 22.15 -13.27
C ILE A 92 -19.60 21.13 -12.37
N SER A 93 -19.66 21.40 -11.06
CA SER A 93 -20.29 20.48 -10.09
C SER A 93 -21.78 20.29 -10.34
N ASN A 94 -22.47 21.31 -10.87
CA ASN A 94 -23.89 21.24 -11.21
C ASN A 94 -24.17 20.55 -12.55
N GLN A 95 -23.17 20.36 -13.41
CA GLN A 95 -23.32 19.54 -14.62
C GLN A 95 -23.14 18.04 -14.33
N ASP A 96 -22.27 17.69 -13.38
CA ASP A 96 -21.99 16.30 -12.98
C ASP A 96 -23.13 15.64 -12.16
N SER A 97 -24.09 16.42 -11.66
CA SER A 97 -25.30 15.91 -10.97
C SER A 97 -26.33 15.27 -11.91
N SER A 98 -26.10 15.28 -13.23
CA SER A 98 -26.89 14.52 -14.21
C SER A 98 -26.51 13.03 -14.19
N SER A 99 -26.94 12.33 -13.13
CA SER A 99 -27.43 10.94 -13.05
C SER A 99 -26.64 9.76 -13.69
N THR A 100 -25.49 9.98 -14.31
CA THR A 100 -24.80 8.95 -15.11
C THR A 100 -23.77 8.16 -14.32
N ASN A 101 -22.99 8.82 -13.46
CA ASN A 101 -21.88 8.15 -12.77
C ASN A 101 -22.32 7.10 -11.73
N VAL A 102 -23.42 7.36 -11.01
CA VAL A 102 -23.99 6.41 -10.03
C VAL A 102 -24.61 5.21 -10.73
N SER A 103 -25.29 5.43 -11.85
CA SER A 103 -25.90 4.37 -12.67
C SER A 103 -24.84 3.47 -13.30
N VAL A 104 -23.76 4.04 -13.86
CA VAL A 104 -22.66 3.26 -14.46
C VAL A 104 -21.99 2.36 -13.43
N LYS A 105 -21.62 2.89 -12.25
CA LYS A 105 -21.02 2.07 -11.18
C LYS A 105 -21.96 0.98 -10.70
N ARG A 106 -23.25 1.30 -10.50
CA ARG A 106 -24.29 0.33 -10.11
C ARG A 106 -24.40 -0.80 -11.13
N ASN A 107 -24.51 -0.47 -12.41
CA ASN A 107 -24.59 -1.46 -13.50
C ASN A 107 -23.32 -2.32 -13.60
N LEU A 108 -22.15 -1.74 -13.32
CA LEU A 108 -20.89 -2.48 -13.31
C LEU A 108 -20.85 -3.52 -12.18
N PHE A 109 -21.34 -3.18 -11.00
CA PHE A 109 -21.48 -4.13 -9.89
C PHE A 109 -22.53 -5.22 -10.19
N LEU A 110 -23.69 -4.85 -10.72
CA LEU A 110 -24.74 -5.80 -11.12
C LEU A 110 -24.24 -6.82 -12.14
N ASN A 111 -23.54 -6.35 -13.19
CA ASN A 111 -22.91 -7.22 -14.18
C ASN A 111 -21.81 -8.11 -13.58
N TYR A 112 -20.98 -7.58 -12.68
CA TYR A 112 -19.92 -8.38 -12.05
C TYR A 112 -20.49 -9.55 -11.21
N PHE A 113 -21.62 -9.33 -10.55
CA PHE A 113 -22.30 -10.35 -9.75
C PHE A 113 -23.35 -11.16 -10.52
N ASN A 114 -23.56 -10.90 -11.83
CA ASN A 114 -24.64 -11.48 -12.65
C ASN A 114 -26.02 -11.38 -11.98
N VAL A 115 -26.35 -10.19 -11.47
CA VAL A 115 -27.63 -9.92 -10.82
C VAL A 115 -28.37 -8.85 -11.63
N ASP A 116 -29.62 -9.09 -11.99
CA ASP A 116 -30.41 -8.16 -12.82
C ASP A 116 -30.88 -6.93 -12.03
N SER A 117 -31.11 -7.07 -10.71
CA SER A 117 -31.52 -5.97 -9.83
C SER A 117 -31.19 -6.24 -8.35
N LEU A 118 -30.97 -5.18 -7.57
CA LEU A 118 -30.81 -5.31 -6.12
C LEU A 118 -32.19 -5.53 -5.46
N PRO A 119 -32.29 -6.39 -4.43
CA PRO A 119 -33.49 -6.46 -3.60
C PRO A 119 -33.77 -5.11 -2.94
N GLU A 120 -35.04 -4.68 -2.90
CA GLU A 120 -35.44 -3.43 -2.23
C GLU A 120 -35.18 -3.48 -0.71
N ASP A 121 -35.33 -4.66 -0.10
CA ASP A 121 -35.04 -4.89 1.32
C ASP A 121 -33.94 -5.95 1.49
N ALA A 122 -32.70 -5.48 1.68
CA ALA A 122 -31.58 -6.33 2.06
C ALA A 122 -31.34 -6.23 3.57
N THR A 123 -31.66 -7.29 4.31
CA THR A 123 -31.21 -7.41 5.71
C THR A 123 -29.72 -7.73 5.74
N ILE A 124 -28.88 -6.70 5.73
CA ILE A 124 -27.42 -6.84 5.81
C ILE A 124 -27.04 -7.22 7.24
N ARG A 125 -26.63 -8.48 7.45
CA ARG A 125 -26.06 -8.92 8.72
C ARG A 125 -24.56 -8.65 8.72
N ASN A 126 -24.05 -8.05 9.79
CA ASN A 126 -22.61 -7.94 9.97
C ASN A 126 -21.97 -9.33 9.95
N PRO A 127 -20.84 -9.52 9.25
CA PRO A 127 -20.09 -10.77 9.33
C PRO A 127 -19.70 -11.03 10.79
N ALA A 128 -19.62 -12.31 11.17
CA ALA A 128 -19.17 -12.68 12.51
C ALA A 128 -17.77 -12.08 12.76
N PRO A 129 -17.49 -11.53 13.96
CA PRO A 129 -16.21 -10.92 14.25
C PRO A 129 -15.07 -11.93 14.07
N ALA A 130 -14.20 -11.68 13.09
CA ALA A 130 -13.05 -12.53 12.80
C ALA A 130 -11.91 -12.22 13.78
N LYS A 131 -11.30 -13.27 14.35
CA LYS A 131 -10.08 -13.14 15.17
C LYS A 131 -8.87 -12.95 14.26
N ASN A 132 -8.61 -11.70 13.86
CA ASN A 132 -7.54 -11.35 12.91
C ASN A 132 -6.14 -11.20 13.54
N LYS A 133 -6.00 -11.36 14.87
CA LYS A 133 -4.73 -11.14 15.58
C LYS A 133 -4.27 -12.37 16.37
N GLY A 134 -3.70 -13.35 15.66
CA GLY A 134 -3.05 -14.53 16.25
C GLY A 134 -3.95 -15.29 17.24
N SER A 135 -3.42 -16.33 17.89
CA SER A 135 -4.18 -17.14 18.84
C SER A 135 -4.50 -16.43 20.17
N GLY A 136 -4.20 -15.14 20.31
CA GLY A 136 -4.24 -14.40 21.57
C GLY A 136 -3.29 -14.93 22.65
N ARG A 137 -2.54 -16.01 22.37
CA ARG A 137 -1.58 -16.60 23.30
C ARG A 137 -0.22 -15.94 23.11
N ARG A 138 0.36 -15.49 24.22
CA ARG A 138 1.70 -14.93 24.23
C ARG A 138 2.72 -16.00 23.80
N ILE A 139 3.53 -15.68 22.80
CA ILE A 139 4.69 -16.50 22.41
C ILE A 139 5.77 -16.28 23.48
N LYS A 140 6.22 -17.35 24.13
CA LYS A 140 7.31 -17.29 25.11
C LYS A 140 8.66 -17.13 24.40
N SER A 141 9.57 -16.34 24.98
CA SER A 141 10.93 -16.24 24.44
C SER A 141 11.75 -17.48 24.78
N ASN A 142 12.81 -17.76 24.02
CA ASN A 142 13.72 -18.88 24.30
C ASN A 142 14.29 -18.82 25.74
N LYS A 143 14.55 -17.61 26.25
CA LYS A 143 15.01 -17.40 27.63
C LYS A 143 13.96 -17.85 28.65
N GLU A 144 12.70 -17.52 28.43
CA GLU A 144 11.61 -17.94 29.33
C GLU A 144 11.39 -19.44 29.31
N ILE A 145 11.44 -20.07 28.13
CA ILE A 145 11.33 -21.52 27.97
C ILE A 145 12.48 -22.21 28.71
N ALA A 146 13.71 -21.72 28.57
CA ALA A 146 14.88 -22.25 29.25
C ALA A 146 14.75 -22.15 30.79
N ILE A 147 14.34 -20.99 31.32
CA ILE A 147 14.14 -20.78 32.77
C ILE A 147 13.03 -21.69 33.33
N GLU A 148 11.93 -21.85 32.60
CA GLU A 148 10.85 -22.73 33.04
C GLU A 148 11.28 -24.21 32.98
N SER A 149 12.08 -24.58 31.99
CA SER A 149 12.66 -25.93 31.89
C SER A 149 13.65 -26.21 33.03
N SER A 150 14.44 -25.23 33.46
CA SER A 150 15.43 -25.41 34.53
C SER A 150 14.80 -25.54 35.92
N LYS A 151 13.56 -25.06 36.10
CA LYS A 151 12.78 -25.22 37.34
C LYS A 151 12.14 -26.60 37.47
N LYS A 152 12.10 -27.41 36.40
CA LYS A 152 11.52 -28.74 36.46
C LYS A 152 12.41 -29.65 37.31
N PRO A 153 11.84 -30.47 38.21
CA PRO A 153 12.64 -31.37 39.03
C PRO A 153 13.33 -32.41 38.15
N LEU A 154 14.63 -32.63 38.42
CA LEU A 154 15.41 -33.69 37.78
C LEU A 154 14.76 -35.05 38.08
N ARG A 155 14.69 -35.90 37.06
CA ARG A 155 14.10 -37.25 37.14
C ARG A 155 15.22 -38.28 37.01
N LEU A 156 15.08 -39.42 37.69
CA LEU A 156 16.00 -40.54 37.52
C LEU A 156 15.72 -41.22 36.17
N CYS A 157 16.68 -41.17 35.25
CA CYS A 157 16.62 -41.93 34.01
C CYS A 157 16.94 -43.40 34.31
N ARG A 158 16.00 -44.32 34.02
CA ARG A 158 16.19 -45.77 34.25
C ARG A 158 17.27 -46.41 33.36
N LYS A 159 17.67 -45.74 32.28
CA LYS A 159 18.68 -46.27 31.33
C LYS A 159 20.11 -45.97 31.80
N CYS A 160 20.39 -44.74 32.22
CA CYS A 160 21.72 -44.33 32.69
C CYS A 160 21.84 -44.18 34.21
N ASN A 161 20.76 -44.41 34.96
CA ASN A 161 20.67 -44.26 36.42
C ASN A 161 21.11 -42.89 36.97
N GLN A 162 21.05 -41.83 36.14
CA GLN A 162 21.37 -40.46 36.56
C GLN A 162 20.11 -39.60 36.75
N LYS A 163 20.15 -38.64 37.68
CA LYS A 163 19.10 -37.62 37.85
C LYS A 163 19.29 -36.50 36.82
N THR A 164 18.49 -36.49 35.76
CA THR A 164 18.65 -35.60 34.61
C THR A 164 17.29 -35.07 34.12
N ASN A 165 17.30 -34.26 33.05
CA ASN A 165 16.09 -33.74 32.38
C ASN A 165 15.63 -34.64 31.20
N HIS A 166 16.15 -35.86 31.10
CA HIS A 166 15.86 -36.83 30.05
C HIS A 166 15.31 -38.12 30.70
N ASP A 167 14.51 -38.89 29.97
CA ASP A 167 14.01 -40.20 30.39
C ASP A 167 14.68 -41.33 29.59
N SER A 168 14.25 -42.58 29.79
CA SER A 168 14.84 -43.72 29.08
C SER A 168 14.62 -43.68 27.56
N ARG A 169 13.66 -42.89 27.05
CA ARG A 169 13.33 -42.78 25.63
C ARG A 169 14.16 -41.74 24.90
N ASN A 170 14.63 -40.70 25.58
CA ASN A 170 15.53 -39.68 25.02
C ASN A 170 16.91 -39.64 25.70
N CYS A 171 17.28 -40.71 26.40
CA CYS A 171 18.58 -40.82 27.05
C CYS A 171 19.70 -40.78 26.00
N PRO A 172 20.69 -39.87 26.09
CA PRO A 172 21.76 -39.78 25.11
C PRO A 172 22.76 -40.95 25.19
N ASN A 173 22.83 -41.68 26.30
CA ASN A 173 23.69 -42.86 26.48
C ASN A 173 23.09 -44.11 25.79
N VAL A 174 22.65 -44.00 24.54
CA VAL A 174 22.16 -45.15 23.75
C VAL A 174 23.30 -45.92 23.08
N ALA A 175 24.50 -45.34 22.99
CA ALA A 175 25.66 -45.99 22.37
C ALA A 175 26.76 -46.18 23.41
N ASP A 176 26.88 -47.40 23.94
CA ASP A 176 28.13 -48.10 24.25
C ASP A 176 27.78 -49.40 24.99
N GLU A 177 27.23 -50.36 24.25
CA GLU A 177 27.32 -51.79 24.60
C GLU A 177 27.64 -52.55 23.30
N SER A 178 28.92 -52.50 22.92
CA SER A 178 29.53 -53.46 22.01
C SER A 178 31.04 -53.52 22.29
N GLU A 179 31.40 -54.25 23.34
CA GLU A 179 32.44 -55.30 23.34
C GLU A 179 32.40 -56.10 24.66
#